data_AF-A0A6J6DAL1-F1
#
_entry.id   AF-A0A6J6DAL1-F1
#
_cell.length_a   1.000
_cell.length_b   1.000
_cell.length_c   1.000
_cell.angle_alpha   90.00
_cell.angle_beta   90.00
_cell.angle_gamma   90.00
#
_symmetry.space_group_name_H-M   'P 1'
#
loop_
_entity.id
_entity.type
_entity.pdbx_description
1 polymer ?
#
loop_
_entity_poly.entity_id
_entity_poly.type
_entity_poly.pdbx_seq_one_letter_code
_entity_poly.pdbx_strand_id
1 'polypeptide(L)'
;MIAGISARPTTFGWGPRFLHSTGQYHKGGPSQGVFLQLIGNEEKEVPVPGRDFGFAELMNSQAVGDANVLSSAGRPVLTLRFADKENVLALIQELIEAN
;
A
#
# COMPACT_ATOMS: atom_id res chain seq x y z
N MET A 1 -8.04 12.99 9.12
CA MET A 1 -6.95 13.73 8.44
C MET A 1 -7.05 13.56 6.92
N ILE A 2 -6.64 12.44 6.32
CA ILE A 2 -6.69 12.23 4.84
C ILE A 2 -8.09 12.45 4.22
N ALA A 3 -9.15 11.89 4.81
CA ALA A 3 -10.51 12.10 4.31
C ALA A 3 -10.95 13.58 4.31
N GLY A 4 -10.47 14.36 5.28
CA GLY A 4 -10.77 15.78 5.38
C GLY A 4 -10.05 16.60 4.32
N ILE A 5 -8.76 16.32 4.10
CA ILE A 5 -7.91 17.07 3.15
C ILE A 5 -8.23 16.72 1.70
N SER A 6 -8.52 15.44 1.43
CA SER A 6 -8.88 14.99 0.09
C SER A 6 -10.34 15.28 -0.28
N ALA A 7 -11.18 15.69 0.69
CA ALA A 7 -12.64 15.78 0.55
C ALA A 7 -13.28 14.52 -0.07
N ARG A 8 -12.67 13.34 0.17
CA ARG A 8 -13.09 12.06 -0.40
C ARG A 8 -13.30 11.01 0.70
N PRO A 9 -14.31 10.13 0.57
CA PRO A 9 -14.42 8.94 1.41
C PRO A 9 -13.12 8.15 1.33
N THR A 10 -12.48 7.96 2.48
CA THR A 10 -11.19 7.26 2.59
C THR A 10 -11.37 6.00 3.41
N THR A 11 -10.87 4.89 2.89
CA THR A 11 -10.75 3.62 3.62
C THR A 11 -9.28 3.22 3.67
N PHE A 12 -8.92 2.39 4.65
CA PHE A 12 -7.58 1.83 4.77
C PHE A 12 -7.66 0.32 5.01
N GLY A 13 -6.59 -0.39 4.67
CA GLY A 13 -6.47 -1.82 4.89
C GLY A 13 -5.00 -2.24 4.90
N TRP A 14 -4.71 -3.31 5.64
CA TRP A 14 -3.37 -3.88 5.73
C TRP A 14 -3.12 -4.86 4.60
N GLY A 15 -1.99 -4.70 3.90
CA GLY A 15 -1.51 -5.69 2.95
C GLY A 15 -0.92 -6.91 3.68
N PRO A 16 -0.97 -8.11 3.07
CA PRO A 16 -1.65 -8.47 1.82
C PRO A 16 -3.15 -8.82 2.00
N ARG A 17 -3.69 -8.65 3.22
CA ARG A 17 -5.01 -9.17 3.62
C ARG A 17 -6.20 -8.60 2.83
N PHE A 18 -6.10 -7.39 2.29
CA PHE A 18 -7.19 -6.76 1.54
C PHE A 18 -7.53 -7.46 0.20
N LEU A 19 -6.68 -8.38 -0.26
CA LEU A 19 -6.90 -9.16 -1.49
C LEU A 19 -8.22 -9.95 -1.47
N HIS A 20 -8.69 -10.36 -0.29
CA HIS A 20 -9.88 -11.20 -0.14
C HIS A 20 -11.14 -10.46 0.34
N SER A 21 -11.07 -9.14 0.55
CA SER A 21 -12.25 -8.35 0.96
C SER A 21 -12.60 -7.28 -0.05
N THR A 22 -11.73 -6.29 -0.25
CA THR A 22 -11.99 -5.12 -1.10
C THR A 22 -11.19 -5.16 -2.40
N GLY A 23 -10.33 -6.16 -2.58
CA GLY A 23 -9.47 -6.32 -3.76
C GLY A 23 -10.23 -6.26 -5.08
N GLN A 24 -11.34 -6.98 -5.21
CA GLN A 24 -12.13 -6.97 -6.45
C GLN A 24 -12.78 -5.61 -6.72
N TYR A 25 -13.32 -4.96 -5.69
CA TYR A 25 -13.90 -3.63 -5.83
C TYR A 25 -12.85 -2.60 -6.27
N HIS A 26 -11.66 -2.64 -5.67
CA HIS A 26 -10.58 -1.70 -5.96
C HIS A 26 -9.86 -1.93 -7.28
N LYS A 27 -9.74 -3.18 -7.74
CA LYS A 27 -8.95 -3.53 -8.94
C LYS A 27 -9.81 -3.80 -10.15
N GLY A 28 -10.93 -4.51 -9.98
CA GLY A 28 -11.84 -4.91 -11.06
C GLY A 28 -13.18 -4.17 -11.08
N GLY A 29 -13.53 -3.41 -10.04
CA GLY A 29 -14.78 -2.64 -9.95
C GLY A 29 -14.75 -1.30 -10.69
N PRO A 30 -15.68 -0.38 -10.41
CA PRO A 30 -15.68 0.95 -11.01
C PRO A 30 -14.35 1.70 -10.85
N SER A 31 -13.93 2.46 -11.86
CA SER A 31 -12.66 3.22 -11.86
C SER A 31 -12.80 4.57 -11.13
N GLN A 32 -13.07 4.54 -9.84
CA GLN A 32 -13.34 5.74 -9.03
C GLN A 32 -12.32 5.99 -7.90
N GLY A 33 -11.36 5.08 -7.69
CA GLY A 33 -10.39 5.15 -6.60
C GLY A 33 -9.08 5.84 -6.98
N VAL A 34 -8.46 6.49 -5.99
CA VAL A 34 -7.06 6.92 -5.98
C VAL A 34 -6.39 6.17 -4.83
N PHE A 35 -5.24 5.56 -5.09
CA PHE A 35 -4.62 4.59 -4.19
C PHE A 35 -3.30 5.12 -3.65
N LEU A 36 -3.12 5.03 -2.33
CA LEU A 36 -1.86 5.31 -1.65
C LEU A 36 -1.40 4.04 -0.95
N GLN A 37 -0.23 3.53 -1.32
CA GLN A 37 0.44 2.42 -0.65
C GLN A 37 1.58 2.96 0.21
N LEU A 38 1.59 2.54 1.48
CA LEU A 38 2.66 2.82 2.43
C LEU A 38 3.35 1.50 2.74
N ILE A 39 4.62 1.38 2.37
CA ILE A 39 5.39 0.15 2.54
C ILE A 39 6.59 0.45 3.43
N GLY A 40 6.64 -0.15 4.62
CA GLY A 40 7.83 -0.12 5.47
C GLY A 40 8.83 -1.18 5.03
N ASN A 41 10.13 -0.92 5.26
CA ASN A 41 11.15 -1.96 5.15
C ASN A 41 10.96 -2.99 6.27
N GLU A 42 11.11 -4.26 5.94
CA GLU A 42 11.18 -5.31 6.96
C GLU A 42 12.61 -5.43 7.46
N GLU A 43 12.79 -5.31 8.77
CA GLU A 43 14.11 -5.32 9.41
C GLU A 43 14.76 -6.71 9.41
N LYS A 44 13.94 -7.76 9.30
CA LYS A 44 14.41 -9.15 9.40
C LYS A 44 13.72 -10.05 8.39
N GLU A 45 14.53 -10.67 7.53
CA GLU A 45 14.07 -11.72 6.64
C GLU A 45 13.75 -12.99 7.45
N VAL A 46 12.59 -13.59 7.17
CA VAL A 46 12.17 -14.86 7.76
C VAL A 46 11.97 -15.86 6.63
N PRO A 47 12.67 -17.00 6.61
CA PRO A 47 12.56 -17.94 5.51
C PRO A 47 11.16 -18.56 5.43
N VAL A 48 10.65 -18.74 4.22
CA VAL A 48 9.44 -19.52 3.98
C VAL A 48 9.85 -20.98 3.78
N PRO A 49 9.34 -21.94 4.59
CA PRO A 49 9.73 -23.34 4.47
C PRO A 49 9.50 -23.89 3.05
N GLY A 50 10.55 -24.47 2.46
CA GLY A 50 10.50 -25.10 1.14
C GLY A 50 10.45 -24.11 -0.05
N ARG A 51 10.76 -22.83 0.17
CA ARG A 51 10.89 -21.82 -0.88
C ARG A 51 12.30 -21.23 -0.90
N ASP A 52 12.65 -20.68 -2.05
CA ASP A 52 13.88 -19.94 -2.31
C ASP A 52 13.82 -18.46 -1.93
N PHE A 53 12.67 -18.01 -1.40
CA PHE A 53 12.42 -16.66 -0.90
C PHE A 53 11.92 -16.65 0.54
N GLY A 54 12.07 -15.51 1.21
CA GLY A 54 11.54 -15.26 2.56
C GLY A 54 10.24 -14.44 2.58
N PHE A 55 9.71 -14.20 3.78
CA PHE A 55 8.47 -13.45 3.97
C PHE A 55 8.60 -11.98 3.58
N ALA A 56 9.76 -11.35 3.78
CA ALA A 56 9.93 -9.95 3.39
C ALA A 56 9.93 -9.80 1.86
N GLU A 57 10.60 -10.71 1.14
CA GLU A 57 10.50 -10.79 -0.32
C GLU A 57 9.06 -11.08 -0.79
N LEU A 58 8.36 -12.01 -0.14
CA LEU A 58 6.97 -12.33 -0.45
C LEU A 58 6.04 -11.11 -0.28
N MET A 59 6.14 -10.39 0.84
CA MET A 59 5.30 -9.20 1.08
C MET A 59 5.65 -8.07 0.10
N ASN A 60 6.93 -7.85 -0.19
CA ASN A 60 7.36 -6.85 -1.17
C ASN A 60 6.84 -7.16 -2.57
N SER A 61 6.96 -8.41 -3.03
CA SER A 61 6.47 -8.84 -4.34
C SER A 61 4.95 -8.70 -4.45
N GLN A 62 4.20 -9.03 -3.39
CA GLN A 62 2.75 -8.81 -3.34
C GLN A 62 2.38 -7.32 -3.44
N ALA A 63 3.04 -6.46 -2.68
CA ALA A 63 2.79 -5.02 -2.72
C ALA A 63 3.06 -4.40 -4.10
N VAL A 64 4.15 -4.82 -4.76
CA VAL A 64 4.48 -4.44 -6.14
C VAL A 64 3.44 -4.96 -7.12
N GLY A 65 3.03 -6.23 -6.99
CA GLY A 65 1.97 -6.82 -7.81
C GLY A 65 0.67 -6.04 -7.71
N ASP A 66 0.31 -5.59 -6.51
CA ASP A 66 -0.88 -4.77 -6.29
C ASP A 66 -0.82 -3.42 -7.00
N ALA A 67 0.31 -2.71 -6.89
CA ALA A 67 0.54 -1.45 -7.61
C ALA A 67 0.43 -1.65 -9.12
N ASN A 68 1.06 -2.72 -9.64
CA ASN A 68 1.07 -3.04 -11.06
C ASN A 68 -0.33 -3.32 -11.59
N VAL A 69 -1.16 -4.08 -10.84
CA VAL A 69 -2.55 -4.34 -11.24
C VAL A 69 -3.36 -3.05 -11.28
N LEU A 70 -3.20 -2.17 -10.29
CA LEU A 70 -3.89 -0.87 -10.27
C LEU A 70 -3.45 0.00 -11.46
N SER A 71 -2.14 0.17 -11.65
CA SER A 71 -1.56 0.99 -12.71
C SER A 71 -1.93 0.46 -14.11
N SER A 72 -1.86 -0.85 -14.32
CA SER A 72 -2.23 -1.47 -15.60
C SER A 72 -3.72 -1.32 -15.93
N ALA A 73 -4.57 -1.19 -14.91
CA ALA A 73 -5.99 -0.88 -15.06
C ALA A 73 -6.26 0.64 -15.21
N GLY A 74 -5.22 1.47 -15.35
CA GLY A 74 -5.35 2.93 -15.48
C GLY A 74 -5.72 3.65 -14.18
N ARG A 75 -5.59 2.99 -13.02
CA ARG A 75 -5.94 3.57 -11.72
C ARG A 75 -4.76 4.34 -11.13
N PRO A 76 -4.95 5.59 -10.66
CA PRO A 76 -3.89 6.34 -10.00
C PRO A 76 -3.43 5.63 -8.72
N VAL A 77 -2.15 5.26 -8.66
CA VAL A 77 -1.53 4.64 -7.49
C VAL A 77 -0.20 5.32 -7.18
N LEU A 78 -0.02 5.76 -5.94
CA LEU A 78 1.24 6.25 -5.40
C LEU A 78 1.76 5.25 -4.37
N THR A 79 3.01 4.82 -4.52
CA THR A 79 3.69 3.97 -3.55
C THR A 79 4.78 4.76 -2.85
N LEU A 80 4.70 4.85 -1.52
CA LEU A 80 5.74 5.41 -0.66
C LEU A 80 6.43 4.28 0.11
N ARG A 81 7.76 4.23 0.02
CA ARG A 81 8.59 3.26 0.74
C ARG A 81 9.36 3.96 1.84
N PHE A 82 9.37 3.36 3.02
CA PHE A 82 9.97 3.94 4.22
C PHE A 82 11.07 3.02 4.74
N ALA A 83 12.24 3.61 4.98
CA ALA A 83 13.36 2.89 5.60
C ALA A 83 13.12 2.63 7.09
N ASP A 84 12.39 3.53 7.74
CA ASP A 84 12.10 3.50 9.17
C ASP A 84 10.59 3.65 9.39
N LYS A 85 10.02 2.73 10.16
CA LYS A 85 8.58 2.65 10.44
C LYS A 85 8.15 3.72 11.46
N GLU A 86 9.04 4.18 12.34
CA GLU A 86 8.70 5.16 13.39
C GLU A 86 8.35 6.54 12.82
N ASN A 87 8.87 6.87 11.63
CA ASN A 87 8.76 8.19 11.04
C ASN A 87 7.60 8.36 10.03
N VAL A 88 6.83 7.31 9.74
CA VAL A 88 5.79 7.34 8.69
C VAL A 88 4.66 8.32 9.02
N LEU A 89 4.17 8.30 10.27
CA LEU A 89 3.08 9.17 10.68
C LEU A 89 3.49 10.64 10.73
N ALA A 90 4.69 10.92 11.26
CA ALA A 90 5.25 12.26 11.30
C ALA A 90 5.45 12.82 9.89
N LEU A 91 5.98 12.03 8.95
CA LEU A 91 6.13 12.47 7.56
C LEU A 91 4.78 12.75 6.90
N ILE A 92 3.78 11.88 7.11
CA ILE A 92 2.44 12.10 6.54
C ILE A 92 1.81 13.36 7.11
N GLN A 93 2.00 13.65 8.41
CA GLN A 93 1.55 14.89 9.03
C GLN A 93 2.24 16.11 8.43
N GLU A 94 3.56 16.08 8.29
CA GLU A 94 4.33 17.18 7.68
C GLU A 94 3.92 17.45 6.23
N LEU A 95 3.78 16.40 5.40
CA LEU A 95 3.33 16.54 4.01
C LEU A 95 1.92 17.12 3.88
N ILE A 96 1.09 16.89 4.90
CA ILE A 96 -0.27 17.41 4.98
C ILE A 96 -0.28 18.87 5.41
N GLU A 97 0.54 19.25 6.38
CA GLU A 97 0.63 20.62 6.92
C GLU A 97 1.39 21.58 5.99
N ALA A 98 2.23 21.05 5.10
CA ALA A 98 2.95 21.83 4.09
C ALA A 98 2.08 22.34 2.92
N ASN A 99 0.78 22.04 2.91
CA ASN A 99 -0.21 22.49 1.91
C ASN A 99 -1.42 23.17 2.58
#